data_AF-A0A835K519-F1
#
_entry.id   AF-A0A835K519-F1
#
_cell.length_a   1.000
_cell.length_b   1.000
_cell.length_c   1.000
_cell.angle_alpha   90.00
_cell.angle_beta   90.00
_cell.angle_gamma   90.00
#
_symmetry.space_group_name_H-M   'P 1'
#
loop_
_entity.id
_entity.type
_entity.pdbx_description
1 polymer ?
#
loop_
_entity_poly.entity_id
_entity_poly.type
_entity_poly.pdbx_seq_one_letter_code
_entity_poly.pdbx_strand_id
1 'polypeptide(L)'
;MEGNGCLGSFFQRCKPYIAMISLQFGYAGMNIITKVSLNQGMSHYVLVVYRHAFATAAIAPFAIILERKVRPKITFPIFMQMFVLGLLGPVIDQNLYYAGLKYTSPTFSCAMSNMLPAMTFVMAVLCRMEVVHIKKVRCQAKVIGTIVTVAGAMFMTLYKGQVINLMWSAHVHNQTSSVTATTGSTDKDWVKGSILLIIATLAWASFFILQAVTLRRYSAQLSLTTIVCFLGTLQSIAVTFVMEHKPSAWTIGWDMNLLAAAYAGIVSSSIAYYVQGLVMQKRGPVFVTAFSPLMMIIVAIMGSFILAEKIYLGGVLGGILIVAGLYAVLWGKYKEHKEKEAETIPEAVKENGENDNTAGMIQEIEANNDIEMQRNQANNVSLPAVAITVPISQAPMVAMEAPRA
;
A
#
# COMPACT_ATOMS: atom_id res chain seq x y z
N MET A 1 -1.12 -3.78 -34.35
CA MET A 1 -2.00 -3.21 -33.31
C MET A 1 -1.12 -2.74 -32.14
N GLU A 2 -0.50 -1.56 -32.25
CA GLU A 2 0.52 -1.05 -31.31
C GLU A 2 0.09 0.29 -30.67
N GLY A 3 -1.18 0.39 -30.24
CA GLY A 3 -1.74 1.60 -29.63
C GLY A 3 -2.06 1.51 -28.13
N ASN A 4 -2.16 0.31 -27.56
CA ASN A 4 -2.66 0.12 -26.18
C ASN A 4 -1.57 0.04 -25.09
N GLY A 5 -0.28 0.10 -25.45
CA GLY A 5 0.83 -0.12 -24.51
C GLY A 5 1.08 1.03 -23.52
N CYS A 6 1.03 2.29 -23.99
CA CYS A 6 1.38 3.45 -23.17
C CYS A 6 0.24 3.88 -22.23
N LEU A 7 -1.00 3.94 -22.74
CA LEU A 7 -2.16 4.32 -21.93
C LEU A 7 -2.50 3.24 -20.88
N GLY A 8 -2.41 1.96 -21.27
CA GLY A 8 -2.65 0.82 -20.38
C GLY A 8 -1.62 0.72 -19.25
N SER A 9 -0.34 0.94 -19.55
CA SER A 9 0.73 0.95 -18.54
C SER A 9 0.63 2.15 -17.60
N PHE A 10 0.25 3.33 -18.11
CA PHE A 10 -0.04 4.50 -17.27
C PHE A 10 -1.20 4.25 -16.31
N PHE A 11 -2.31 3.70 -16.80
CA PHE A 11 -3.48 3.39 -15.98
C PHE A 11 -3.16 2.36 -14.88
N GLN A 12 -2.41 1.29 -15.21
CA GLN A 12 -1.94 0.32 -14.21
C GLN A 12 -1.06 0.97 -13.14
N ARG A 13 -0.23 1.95 -13.52
CA ARG A 13 0.65 2.66 -12.59
C ARG A 13 -0.10 3.60 -11.64
N CYS A 14 -1.14 4.27 -12.14
CA CYS A 14 -1.99 5.19 -11.36
C CYS A 14 -3.03 4.47 -10.49
N LYS A 15 -3.41 3.22 -10.83
CA LYS A 15 -4.39 2.41 -10.10
C LYS A 15 -4.25 2.45 -8.56
N PRO A 16 -3.08 2.20 -7.94
CA PRO A 16 -2.96 2.26 -6.48
C PRO A 16 -3.18 3.67 -5.90
N TYR A 17 -2.84 4.72 -6.64
CA TYR A 17 -3.05 6.11 -6.19
C TYR A 17 -4.52 6.48 -6.22
N ILE A 18 -5.20 6.19 -7.34
CA ILE A 18 -6.64 6.43 -7.51
C ILE A 18 -7.41 5.65 -6.44
N ALA A 19 -7.10 4.37 -6.26
CA ALA A 19 -7.72 3.53 -5.24
C ALA A 19 -7.60 4.13 -3.84
N MET A 20 -6.40 4.56 -3.44
CA MET A 20 -6.19 5.17 -2.13
C MET A 20 -6.93 6.49 -1.96
N ILE A 21 -6.96 7.35 -2.99
CA ILE A 21 -7.70 8.62 -2.96
C ILE A 21 -9.21 8.35 -2.84
N SER A 22 -9.75 7.44 -3.64
CA SER A 22 -11.17 7.04 -3.58
C SER A 22 -11.57 6.51 -2.21
N LEU A 23 -10.69 5.74 -1.53
CA LEU A 23 -10.94 5.31 -0.17
C LEU A 23 -11.06 6.47 0.82
N GLN A 24 -10.26 7.53 0.66
CA GLN A 24 -10.35 8.69 1.54
C GLN A 24 -11.69 9.42 1.42
N PHE A 25 -12.30 9.46 0.23
CA PHE A 25 -13.68 9.94 0.06
C PHE A 25 -14.68 9.07 0.83
N GLY A 26 -14.54 7.74 0.77
CA GLY A 26 -15.37 6.83 1.55
C GLY A 26 -15.23 7.03 3.07
N TYR A 27 -14.01 7.23 3.55
CA TYR A 27 -13.76 7.54 4.97
C TYR A 27 -14.29 8.92 5.38
N ALA A 28 -14.22 9.92 4.50
CA ALA A 28 -14.78 11.25 4.75
C ALA A 28 -16.31 11.19 4.96
N GLY A 29 -17.02 10.45 4.09
CA GLY A 29 -18.48 10.24 4.23
C GLY A 29 -18.84 9.54 5.54
N MET A 30 -18.05 8.54 5.94
CA MET A 30 -18.23 7.79 7.18
C MET A 30 -18.17 8.67 8.43
N ASN A 31 -17.23 9.62 8.48
CA ASN A 31 -17.11 10.54 9.61
C ASN A 31 -18.37 11.39 9.82
N ILE A 32 -19.00 11.83 8.73
CA ILE A 32 -20.24 12.63 8.78
C ILE A 32 -21.39 11.77 9.30
N ILE A 33 -21.60 10.59 8.69
CA ILE A 33 -22.72 9.69 9.01
C ILE A 33 -22.62 9.17 10.46
N THR A 34 -21.42 8.79 10.89
CA THR A 34 -21.18 8.26 12.25
C THR A 34 -21.35 9.32 13.32
N LYS A 35 -20.92 10.55 13.04
CA LYS A 35 -21.09 11.65 13.98
C LYS A 35 -22.57 11.91 14.26
N VAL A 36 -23.42 11.85 13.23
CA VAL A 36 -24.87 11.98 13.41
C VAL A 36 -25.43 10.86 14.29
N SER A 37 -25.05 9.61 14.02
CA SER A 37 -25.52 8.43 14.78
C SER A 37 -25.04 8.44 16.24
N LEU A 38 -23.77 8.76 16.50
CA LEU A 38 -23.24 8.84 17.86
C LEU A 38 -23.89 9.97 18.67
N ASN A 39 -24.18 11.10 18.03
CA ASN A 39 -24.88 12.22 18.67
C ASN A 39 -26.34 11.90 19.02
N GLN A 40 -26.96 10.95 18.31
CA GLN A 40 -28.31 10.45 18.62
C GLN A 40 -28.31 9.40 19.77
N GLY A 41 -27.15 9.14 20.38
CA GLY A 41 -27.04 8.30 21.57
C GLY A 41 -26.68 6.84 21.31
N MET A 42 -26.32 6.46 20.07
CA MET A 42 -25.90 5.09 19.77
C MET A 42 -24.61 4.73 20.54
N SER A 43 -24.59 3.57 21.18
CA SER A 43 -23.38 3.06 21.84
C SER A 43 -22.33 2.71 20.79
N HIS A 44 -21.18 3.38 20.85
CA HIS A 44 -20.05 3.12 19.94
C HIS A 44 -19.59 1.65 19.94
N TYR A 45 -19.66 0.94 21.06
CA TYR A 45 -19.34 -0.49 21.14
C TYR A 45 -20.25 -1.32 20.21
N VAL A 46 -21.55 -1.05 20.27
CA VAL A 46 -22.57 -1.69 19.43
C VAL A 46 -22.36 -1.31 17.96
N LEU A 47 -22.05 -0.04 17.67
CA LEU A 47 -21.75 0.41 16.31
C LEU A 47 -20.56 -0.36 15.71
N VAL A 48 -19.49 -0.58 16.48
CA VAL A 48 -18.30 -1.34 16.04
C VAL A 48 -18.68 -2.79 15.73
N VAL A 49 -19.50 -3.44 16.55
CA VAL A 49 -20.00 -4.81 16.29
C VAL A 49 -20.76 -4.86 14.97
N TYR A 50 -21.79 -4.02 14.80
CA TYR A 50 -22.61 -4.02 13.59
C TYR A 50 -21.82 -3.64 12.35
N ARG A 51 -20.92 -2.65 12.45
CA ARG A 51 -19.99 -2.28 11.37
C ARG A 51 -19.23 -3.50 10.86
N HIS A 52 -18.61 -4.28 11.72
CA HIS A 52 -17.84 -5.44 11.28
C HIS A 52 -18.71 -6.64 10.88
N ALA A 53 -19.92 -6.76 11.43
CA ALA A 53 -20.89 -7.76 10.99
C ALA A 53 -21.35 -7.50 9.54
N PHE A 54 -21.74 -6.25 9.23
CA PHE A 54 -22.06 -5.82 7.86
C PHE A 54 -20.87 -5.98 6.93
N ALA A 55 -19.66 -5.65 7.42
CA ALA A 55 -18.45 -5.83 6.65
C ALA A 55 -18.29 -7.31 6.24
N THR A 56 -18.33 -8.22 7.22
CA THR A 56 -18.21 -9.66 7.01
C THR A 56 -19.27 -10.17 6.04
N ALA A 57 -20.54 -9.81 6.26
CA ALA A 57 -21.64 -10.23 5.39
C ALA A 57 -21.47 -9.75 3.94
N ALA A 58 -20.95 -8.53 3.74
CA ALA A 58 -20.75 -7.97 2.41
C ALA A 58 -19.59 -8.62 1.65
N ILE A 59 -18.48 -8.96 2.33
CA ILE A 59 -17.26 -9.45 1.65
C ILE A 59 -17.14 -10.97 1.61
N ALA A 60 -17.76 -11.69 2.54
CA ALA A 60 -17.67 -13.15 2.63
C ALA A 60 -18.12 -13.88 1.35
N PRO A 61 -19.23 -13.51 0.66
CA PRO A 61 -19.65 -14.19 -0.57
C PRO A 61 -18.58 -14.11 -1.66
N PHE A 62 -17.95 -12.94 -1.81
CA PHE A 62 -16.87 -12.75 -2.79
C PHE A 62 -15.63 -13.56 -2.45
N ALA A 63 -15.25 -13.67 -1.17
CA ALA A 63 -14.15 -14.52 -0.75
C ALA A 63 -14.42 -16.01 -1.06
N ILE A 64 -15.64 -16.48 -0.78
CA ILE A 64 -16.03 -17.88 -1.01
C ILE A 64 -16.10 -18.21 -2.51
N ILE A 65 -16.53 -17.28 -3.35
CA ILE A 65 -16.70 -17.51 -4.80
C ILE A 65 -15.37 -17.33 -5.54
N LEU A 66 -14.66 -16.22 -5.31
CA LEU A 66 -13.50 -15.82 -6.12
C LEU A 66 -12.19 -16.48 -5.66
N GLU A 67 -12.02 -16.77 -4.37
CA GLU A 67 -10.77 -17.31 -3.82
C GLU A 67 -10.85 -18.78 -3.43
N ARG A 68 -11.98 -19.47 -3.70
CA ARG A 68 -12.23 -20.86 -3.29
C ARG A 68 -11.08 -21.81 -3.60
N LYS A 69 -10.48 -21.67 -4.80
CA LYS A 69 -9.45 -22.56 -5.33
C LYS A 69 -8.02 -22.06 -5.08
N VAL A 70 -7.85 -20.81 -4.64
CA VAL A 70 -6.54 -20.15 -4.52
C VAL A 70 -6.14 -19.97 -3.05
N ARG A 71 -7.05 -20.27 -2.11
CA ARG A 71 -6.86 -20.07 -0.68
C ARG A 71 -5.70 -20.93 -0.12
N PRO A 72 -4.66 -20.31 0.46
CA PRO A 72 -3.63 -21.04 1.19
C PRO A 72 -4.22 -21.73 2.42
N LYS A 73 -3.59 -22.83 2.87
CA LYS A 73 -3.98 -23.49 4.13
C LYS A 73 -3.75 -22.54 5.30
N ILE A 74 -4.77 -22.36 6.14
CA ILE A 74 -4.65 -21.56 7.37
C ILE A 74 -3.99 -22.44 8.43
N THR A 75 -2.70 -22.18 8.67
CA THR A 75 -1.99 -22.77 9.81
C THR A 75 -2.28 -21.99 11.08
N PHE A 76 -2.07 -22.60 12.25
CA PHE A 76 -2.29 -21.94 13.54
C PHE A 76 -1.56 -20.59 13.69
N PRO A 77 -0.28 -20.43 13.28
CA PRO A 77 0.39 -19.13 13.32
C PRO A 77 -0.27 -18.07 12.44
N ILE A 78 -0.74 -18.43 11.24
CA ILE A 78 -1.45 -17.49 10.35
C ILE A 78 -2.80 -17.11 10.97
N PHE A 79 -3.52 -18.07 11.54
CA PHE A 79 -4.76 -17.79 12.25
C PHE A 79 -4.55 -16.85 13.43
N MET A 80 -3.49 -17.04 14.23
CA MET A 80 -3.13 -16.13 15.32
C MET A 80 -2.82 -14.72 14.79
N GLN A 81 -2.13 -14.58 13.66
CA GLN A 81 -1.91 -13.28 13.03
C GLN A 81 -3.24 -12.61 12.62
N MET A 82 -4.17 -13.37 12.04
CA MET A 82 -5.51 -12.88 11.68
C MET A 82 -6.34 -12.49 12.91
N PHE A 83 -6.23 -13.25 13.99
CA PHE A 83 -6.88 -12.95 15.26
C PHE A 83 -6.36 -11.65 15.87
N VAL A 84 -5.03 -11.46 15.88
CA VAL A 84 -4.42 -10.21 16.35
C VAL A 84 -4.75 -9.03 15.43
N LEU A 85 -4.88 -9.25 14.11
CA LEU A 85 -5.37 -8.22 13.18
C LEU A 85 -6.80 -7.78 13.52
N GLY A 86 -7.69 -8.74 13.81
CA GLY A 86 -9.04 -8.45 14.31
C GLY A 86 -9.03 -7.64 15.61
N LEU A 87 -8.07 -7.92 16.49
CA LEU A 87 -7.95 -7.24 17.77
C LEU A 87 -7.42 -5.81 17.62
N LEU A 88 -6.37 -5.61 16.82
CA LEU A 88 -5.70 -4.32 16.69
C LEU A 88 -6.58 -3.26 16.01
N GLY A 89 -7.20 -3.61 14.87
CA GLY A 89 -7.99 -2.65 14.09
C GLY A 89 -9.44 -2.56 14.58
N PRO A 90 -10.27 -3.58 14.30
CA PRO A 90 -11.67 -3.59 14.71
C PRO A 90 -11.92 -3.28 16.20
N VAL A 91 -11.14 -3.86 17.12
CA VAL A 91 -11.46 -3.79 18.54
C VAL A 91 -10.71 -2.66 19.25
N ILE A 92 -9.38 -2.70 19.27
CA ILE A 92 -8.57 -1.76 20.05
C ILE A 92 -8.63 -0.37 19.42
N ASP A 93 -8.25 -0.21 18.16
CA ASP A 93 -8.23 1.10 17.50
C ASP A 93 -9.61 1.76 17.56
N GLN A 94 -10.67 1.12 17.05
CA GLN A 94 -11.97 1.80 16.96
C GLN A 94 -12.58 2.13 18.32
N ASN A 95 -12.59 1.20 19.27
CA ASN A 95 -13.20 1.46 20.57
C ASN A 95 -12.41 2.49 21.38
N LEU A 96 -11.06 2.39 21.38
CA LEU A 96 -10.24 3.36 22.09
C LEU A 96 -10.25 4.73 21.41
N TYR A 97 -10.36 4.79 20.08
CA TYR A 97 -10.54 6.04 19.34
C TYR A 97 -11.83 6.74 19.75
N TYR A 98 -12.97 6.03 19.71
CA TYR A 98 -14.25 6.60 20.12
C TYR A 98 -14.30 6.96 21.61
N ALA A 99 -13.70 6.14 22.48
CA ALA A 99 -13.58 6.47 23.91
C ALA A 99 -12.70 7.70 24.12
N GLY A 100 -11.54 7.79 23.46
CA GLY A 100 -10.64 8.93 23.53
C GLY A 100 -11.27 10.21 23.00
N LEU A 101 -12.08 10.13 21.94
CA LEU A 101 -12.85 11.25 21.40
C LEU A 101 -13.87 11.80 22.40
N LYS A 102 -14.41 10.97 23.31
CA LYS A 102 -15.31 11.44 24.38
C LYS A 102 -14.59 12.22 25.48
N TYR A 103 -13.34 11.87 25.76
CA TYR A 103 -12.53 12.47 26.84
C TYR A 103 -11.62 13.61 26.36
N THR A 104 -11.51 13.82 25.04
CA THR A 104 -10.66 14.86 24.43
C THR A 104 -11.46 15.68 23.42
N SER A 105 -10.78 16.59 22.72
CA SER A 105 -11.41 17.34 21.63
C SER A 105 -11.35 16.58 20.30
N PRO A 106 -12.34 16.78 19.40
CA PRO A 106 -12.27 16.30 18.02
C PRO A 106 -11.00 16.76 17.31
N THR A 107 -10.52 17.97 17.58
CA THR A 107 -9.27 18.50 17.03
C THR A 107 -8.08 17.66 17.45
N PHE A 108 -7.98 17.32 18.74
CA PHE A 108 -6.89 16.48 19.26
C PHE A 108 -6.95 15.05 18.70
N SER A 109 -8.14 14.44 18.64
CA SER A 109 -8.33 13.13 18.03
C SER A 109 -7.90 13.11 16.56
N CYS A 110 -8.22 14.18 15.82
CA CYS A 110 -7.83 14.32 14.42
C CYS A 110 -6.31 14.50 14.25
N ALA A 111 -5.68 15.28 15.15
CA ALA A 111 -4.23 15.42 15.22
C ALA A 111 -3.54 14.06 15.44
N MET A 112 -4.06 13.22 16.35
CA MET A 112 -3.53 11.87 16.57
C MET A 112 -3.69 10.98 15.32
N SER A 113 -4.85 10.98 14.66
CA SER A 113 -5.05 10.25 13.40
C SER A 113 -4.09 10.71 12.29
N ASN A 114 -3.75 12.00 12.25
CA ASN A 114 -2.79 12.54 11.29
C ASN A 114 -1.34 12.11 11.55
N MET A 115 -1.01 11.67 12.77
CA MET A 115 0.31 11.11 13.10
C MET A 115 0.48 9.65 12.63
N LEU A 116 -0.61 8.99 12.17
CA LEU A 116 -0.59 7.61 11.70
C LEU A 116 0.51 7.30 10.66
N PRO A 117 0.78 8.13 9.63
CA PRO A 117 1.85 7.86 8.68
C PRO A 117 3.23 7.81 9.34
N ALA A 118 3.51 8.71 10.30
CA ALA A 118 4.77 8.74 11.04
C ALA A 118 4.90 7.52 11.96
N MET A 119 3.84 7.18 12.73
CA MET A 119 3.84 5.98 13.58
C MET A 119 4.04 4.70 12.76
N THR A 120 3.39 4.61 11.60
CA THR A 120 3.56 3.48 10.69
C THR A 120 4.97 3.41 10.12
N PHE A 121 5.56 4.55 9.76
CA PHE A 121 6.96 4.58 9.31
C PHE A 121 7.92 4.09 10.40
N VAL A 122 7.78 4.58 11.65
CA VAL A 122 8.60 4.14 12.79
C VAL A 122 8.44 2.63 13.00
N MET A 123 7.20 2.12 13.03
CA MET A 123 6.95 0.69 13.21
C MET A 123 7.50 -0.15 12.04
N ALA A 124 7.41 0.33 10.80
CA ALA A 124 7.98 -0.33 9.64
C ALA A 124 9.51 -0.44 9.73
N VAL A 125 10.19 0.57 10.28
CA VAL A 125 11.64 0.54 10.52
C VAL A 125 11.99 -0.44 11.64
N LEU A 126 11.26 -0.41 12.77
CA LEU A 126 11.46 -1.33 13.89
C LEU A 126 11.28 -2.80 13.47
N CYS A 127 10.27 -3.08 12.64
CA CYS A 127 10.02 -4.42 12.09
C CYS A 127 10.93 -4.79 10.91
N ARG A 128 11.95 -3.96 10.59
CA ARG A 128 12.86 -4.14 9.44
C ARG A 128 12.14 -4.31 8.09
N MET A 129 10.94 -3.78 7.96
CA MET A 129 10.18 -3.76 6.70
C MET A 129 10.64 -2.62 5.79
N GLU A 130 11.23 -1.56 6.36
CA GLU A 130 11.79 -0.43 5.65
C GLU A 130 13.24 -0.22 6.09
N VAL A 131 14.19 -0.27 5.15
CA VAL A 131 15.61 -0.01 5.44
C VAL A 131 15.92 1.46 5.19
N VAL A 132 16.26 2.19 6.26
CA VAL A 132 16.57 3.63 6.16
C VAL A 132 18.06 3.82 5.93
N HIS A 133 18.46 3.81 4.66
CA HIS A 133 19.78 4.33 4.29
C HIS A 133 19.70 5.87 4.23
N ILE A 134 20.00 6.55 5.34
CA ILE A 134 19.88 8.01 5.49
C ILE A 134 20.66 8.78 4.40
N LYS A 135 21.70 8.18 3.82
CA LYS A 135 22.47 8.77 2.71
C LYS A 135 21.76 8.73 1.34
N LYS A 136 20.76 7.85 1.15
CA LYS A 136 20.01 7.77 -0.10
C LYS A 136 18.94 8.87 -0.13
N VAL A 137 18.98 9.74 -1.14
CA VAL A 137 18.03 10.86 -1.35
C VAL A 137 16.56 10.40 -1.30
N ARG A 138 16.27 9.16 -1.71
CA ARG A 138 14.92 8.58 -1.69
C ARG A 138 14.42 8.26 -0.28
N CYS A 139 15.31 7.77 0.58
CA CYS A 139 15.00 7.51 1.99
C CYS A 139 14.78 8.84 2.71
N GLN A 140 15.60 9.86 2.42
CA GLN A 140 15.40 11.21 2.92
C GLN A 140 14.05 11.79 2.47
N ALA A 141 13.69 11.65 1.19
CA ALA A 141 12.40 12.13 0.67
C ALA A 141 11.19 11.50 1.38
N LYS A 142 11.25 10.21 1.76
CA LYS A 142 10.19 9.56 2.53
C LYS A 142 10.10 10.08 3.96
N VAL A 143 11.25 10.21 4.65
CA VAL A 143 11.29 10.69 6.04
C VAL A 143 10.84 12.14 6.10
N ILE A 144 11.47 13.01 5.30
CA ILE A 144 11.13 14.44 5.24
C ILE A 144 9.70 14.62 4.75
N GLY A 145 9.28 13.89 3.71
CA GLY A 145 7.90 13.94 3.23
C GLY A 145 6.89 13.55 4.30
N THR A 146 7.17 12.50 5.08
CA THR A 146 6.31 12.10 6.21
C THR A 146 6.25 13.18 7.29
N ILE A 147 7.39 13.76 7.67
CA ILE A 147 7.45 14.86 8.64
C ILE A 147 6.66 16.07 8.14
N VAL A 148 6.83 16.45 6.87
CA VAL A 148 6.12 17.57 6.23
C VAL A 148 4.63 17.30 6.15
N THR A 149 4.21 16.09 5.79
CA THR A 149 2.79 15.70 5.78
C THR A 149 2.17 15.77 7.16
N VAL A 150 2.84 15.23 8.20
CA VAL A 150 2.35 15.30 9.58
C VAL A 150 2.31 16.75 10.06
N ALA A 151 3.37 17.52 9.84
CA ALA A 151 3.40 18.94 10.20
C ALA A 151 2.30 19.74 9.50
N GLY A 152 2.07 19.50 8.21
CA GLY A 152 0.98 20.11 7.44
C GLY A 152 -0.40 19.76 7.99
N ALA A 153 -0.61 18.49 8.32
CA ALA A 153 -1.87 18.01 8.88
C ALA A 153 -2.11 18.54 10.30
N MET A 154 -1.07 18.62 11.12
CA MET A 154 -1.12 19.26 12.44
C MET A 154 -1.42 20.76 12.31
N PHE A 155 -0.77 21.46 11.38
CA PHE A 155 -1.01 22.88 11.11
C PHE A 155 -2.47 23.11 10.66
N MET A 156 -2.98 22.26 9.79
CA MET A 156 -4.39 22.28 9.34
C MET A 156 -5.37 22.14 10.50
N THR A 157 -5.07 21.27 11.48
CA THR A 157 -5.94 21.03 12.63
C THR A 157 -5.85 22.10 13.71
N LEU A 158 -4.65 22.55 14.04
CA LEU A 158 -4.39 23.34 15.25
C LEU A 158 -4.39 24.84 14.98
N TYR A 159 -4.05 25.29 13.77
CA TYR A 159 -3.94 26.71 13.45
C TYR A 159 -5.22 27.22 12.77
N LYS A 160 -6.05 27.96 13.52
CA LYS A 160 -7.16 28.75 12.96
C LYS A 160 -6.66 30.16 12.65
N GLY A 161 -6.24 30.37 11.40
CA GLY A 161 -5.87 31.70 10.89
C GLY A 161 -7.08 32.56 10.51
N GLN A 162 -6.88 33.59 9.67
CA GLN A 162 -7.99 34.39 9.14
C GLN A 162 -8.95 33.54 8.29
N VAL A 163 -10.24 33.88 8.36
CA VAL A 163 -11.28 33.27 7.52
C VAL A 163 -11.05 33.71 6.08
N ILE A 164 -10.96 32.75 5.16
CA ILE A 164 -10.97 33.02 3.73
C ILE A 164 -12.42 32.96 3.28
N ASN A 165 -13.00 34.11 2.93
CA ASN A 165 -14.34 34.15 2.36
C ASN A 165 -14.29 33.65 0.91
N LEU A 166 -14.68 32.39 0.71
CA LEU A 166 -14.88 31.83 -0.62
C LEU A 166 -16.17 32.40 -1.24
N MET A 167 -16.19 32.64 -2.56
CA MET A 167 -17.31 33.31 -3.24
C MET A 167 -18.66 32.62 -3.03
N TRP A 168 -18.65 31.30 -2.83
CA TRP A 168 -19.86 30.50 -2.58
C TRP A 168 -20.29 30.50 -1.09
N SER A 169 -19.39 30.83 -0.16
CA SER A 169 -19.71 30.96 1.28
C SER A 169 -20.32 32.33 1.64
N ALA A 170 -20.37 33.29 0.71
CA ALA A 170 -20.83 34.65 0.95
C ALA A 170 -22.35 34.78 1.18
N HIS A 171 -23.14 33.75 0.86
CA HIS A 171 -24.61 33.80 0.85
C HIS A 171 -25.31 33.15 2.05
N VAL A 172 -24.58 32.69 3.07
CA VAL A 172 -25.20 31.97 4.20
C VAL A 172 -25.13 32.80 5.48
N HIS A 173 -26.33 33.15 5.98
CA HIS A 173 -26.58 33.83 7.24
C HIS A 173 -26.02 33.03 8.43
N ASN A 174 -25.60 33.74 9.48
CA ASN A 174 -24.91 33.20 10.65
C ASN A 174 -25.63 31.99 11.27
N GLN A 175 -25.14 30.78 11.01
CA GLN A 175 -25.16 29.72 11.99
C GLN A 175 -23.76 29.58 12.55
N THR A 176 -23.58 30.11 13.76
CA THR A 176 -22.45 29.77 14.62
C THR A 176 -22.51 28.26 14.85
N SER A 177 -21.77 27.49 14.05
CA SER A 177 -21.39 26.13 14.41
C SER A 177 -20.55 26.25 15.67
N SER A 178 -21.21 26.25 16.82
CA SER A 178 -20.56 26.06 18.10
C SER A 178 -19.88 24.70 18.00
N VAL A 179 -18.56 24.72 17.82
CA VAL A 179 -17.75 23.63 18.34
C VAL A 179 -18.03 23.69 19.82
N THR A 180 -18.88 22.79 20.30
CA THR A 180 -19.14 22.64 21.72
C THR A 180 -17.79 22.32 22.35
N ALA A 181 -17.12 23.34 22.84
CA ALA A 181 -16.05 23.16 23.79
C ALA A 181 -16.76 22.61 25.01
N THR A 182 -16.74 21.30 25.19
CA THR A 182 -17.03 20.66 26.46
C THR A 182 -15.96 21.11 27.45
N THR A 183 -16.11 22.34 27.95
CA THR A 183 -15.37 22.88 29.08
C THR A 183 -15.94 22.23 30.33
N GLY A 184 -15.25 21.20 30.81
CA GLY A 184 -15.62 20.50 32.04
C GLY A 184 -14.90 19.20 32.33
N SER A 185 -13.93 18.76 31.51
CA SER A 185 -13.13 17.59 31.86
C SER A 185 -12.03 17.98 32.84
N THR A 186 -11.97 17.33 33.99
CA THR A 186 -10.82 17.46 34.91
C THR A 186 -9.54 17.09 34.16
N ASP A 187 -8.38 17.68 34.46
CA ASP A 187 -7.11 17.39 33.74
C ASP A 187 -6.82 15.88 33.61
N LYS A 188 -7.25 15.10 34.61
CA LYS A 188 -7.16 13.63 34.63
C LYS A 188 -7.91 12.95 33.49
N ASP A 189 -9.10 13.44 33.13
CA ASP A 189 -9.91 12.87 32.05
C ASP A 189 -9.31 13.17 30.68
N TRP A 190 -8.77 14.38 30.48
CA TRP A 190 -8.10 14.76 29.24
C TRP A 190 -6.82 13.96 29.00
N VAL A 191 -6.01 13.73 30.05
CA VAL A 191 -4.82 12.86 29.99
C VAL A 191 -5.22 11.42 29.65
N LYS A 192 -6.26 10.89 30.32
CA LYS A 192 -6.80 9.56 30.01
C LYS A 192 -7.18 9.45 28.55
N GLY A 193 -7.97 10.40 28.04
CA GLY A 193 -8.39 10.42 26.63
C GLY A 193 -7.22 10.50 25.66
N SER A 194 -6.18 11.27 26.00
CA SER A 194 -4.97 11.38 25.19
C SER A 194 -4.21 10.06 25.08
N ILE A 195 -4.05 9.35 26.21
CA ILE A 195 -3.43 8.01 26.24
C ILE A 195 -4.24 7.02 25.39
N LEU A 196 -5.57 7.04 25.48
CA LEU A 196 -6.44 6.17 24.68
C LEU A 196 -6.24 6.40 23.18
N LEU A 197 -6.16 7.66 22.72
CA LEU A 197 -5.94 7.99 21.31
C LEU A 197 -4.55 7.62 20.80
N ILE A 198 -3.51 7.76 21.64
CA ILE A 198 -2.16 7.31 21.30
C ILE A 198 -2.16 5.80 21.12
N ILE A 199 -2.77 5.05 22.04
CA ILE A 199 -2.87 3.58 21.94
C ILE A 199 -3.67 3.19 20.71
N ALA A 200 -4.79 3.85 20.42
CA ALA A 200 -5.59 3.60 19.21
C ALA A 200 -4.75 3.78 17.93
N THR A 201 -4.05 4.92 17.82
CA THR A 201 -3.20 5.24 16.67
C THR A 201 -2.06 4.22 16.51
N LEU A 202 -1.43 3.81 17.61
CA LEU A 202 -0.39 2.77 17.60
C LEU A 202 -0.95 1.40 17.22
N ALA A 203 -2.15 1.04 17.68
CA ALA A 203 -2.82 -0.20 17.31
C ALA A 203 -3.13 -0.22 15.81
N TRP A 204 -3.60 0.90 15.25
CA TRP A 204 -3.86 1.04 13.83
C TRP A 204 -2.59 1.01 12.97
N ALA A 205 -1.51 1.66 13.40
CA ALA A 205 -0.20 1.53 12.75
C ALA A 205 0.28 0.06 12.77
N SER A 206 0.16 -0.60 13.92
CA SER A 206 0.54 -2.01 14.10
C SER A 206 -0.32 -2.94 13.23
N PHE A 207 -1.59 -2.64 13.05
CA PHE A 207 -2.49 -3.34 12.13
C PHE A 207 -1.94 -3.32 10.71
N PHE A 208 -1.55 -2.15 10.17
CA PHE A 208 -1.00 -2.08 8.82
C PHE A 208 0.31 -2.86 8.66
N ILE A 209 1.19 -2.82 9.66
CA ILE A 209 2.45 -3.58 9.65
C ILE A 209 2.19 -5.08 9.68
N LEU A 210 1.36 -5.55 10.62
CA LEU A 210 1.02 -6.96 10.75
C LEU A 210 0.25 -7.45 9.51
N GLN A 211 -0.60 -6.61 8.92
CA GLN A 211 -1.34 -6.94 7.70
C GLN A 211 -0.37 -7.12 6.54
N ALA A 212 0.61 -6.23 6.38
CA ALA A 212 1.65 -6.36 5.37
C ALA A 212 2.46 -7.66 5.53
N VAL A 213 2.80 -8.05 6.77
CA VAL A 213 3.50 -9.33 7.05
C VAL A 213 2.60 -10.53 6.75
N THR A 214 1.34 -10.49 7.16
CA THR A 214 0.36 -11.57 6.96
C THR A 214 0.11 -11.79 5.48
N LEU A 215 0.01 -10.72 4.69
CA LEU A 215 -0.22 -10.78 3.25
C LEU A 215 0.93 -11.39 2.44
N ARG A 216 2.16 -11.39 3.00
CA ARG A 216 3.29 -12.13 2.40
C ARG A 216 3.15 -13.65 2.58
N ARG A 217 2.45 -14.10 3.63
CA ARG A 217 2.24 -15.53 3.93
C ARG A 217 0.90 -16.06 3.42
N TYR A 218 -0.09 -15.18 3.34
CA TYR A 218 -1.46 -15.49 2.96
C TYR A 218 -1.93 -14.47 1.91
N SER A 219 -1.76 -14.81 0.64
CA SER A 219 -1.98 -13.89 -0.49
C SER A 219 -3.45 -13.67 -0.85
N ALA A 220 -4.37 -14.45 -0.30
CA ALA A 220 -5.82 -14.37 -0.53
C ALA A 220 -6.45 -13.20 0.26
N GLN A 221 -6.55 -12.04 -0.39
CA GLN A 221 -6.92 -10.77 0.23
C GLN A 221 -8.40 -10.70 0.64
N LEU A 222 -9.33 -11.20 -0.17
CA LEU A 222 -10.76 -11.19 0.18
C LEU A 222 -11.01 -12.05 1.41
N SER A 223 -10.39 -13.22 1.45
CA SER A 223 -10.44 -14.15 2.57
C SER A 223 -9.81 -13.56 3.82
N LEU A 224 -8.63 -12.92 3.69
CA LEU A 224 -8.00 -12.27 4.84
C LEU A 224 -8.92 -11.20 5.43
N THR A 225 -9.46 -10.30 4.60
CA THR A 225 -10.37 -9.25 5.06
C THR A 225 -11.62 -9.85 5.70
N THR A 226 -12.21 -10.89 5.09
CA THR A 226 -13.38 -11.59 5.65
C THR A 226 -13.09 -12.13 7.04
N ILE A 227 -11.98 -12.83 7.23
CA ILE A 227 -11.62 -13.44 8.52
C ILE A 227 -11.30 -12.35 9.55
N VAL A 228 -10.59 -11.29 9.17
CA VAL A 228 -10.26 -10.18 10.07
C VAL A 228 -11.53 -9.46 10.52
N CYS A 229 -12.48 -9.19 9.61
CA CYS A 229 -13.77 -8.60 9.99
C CYS A 229 -14.59 -9.55 10.86
N PHE A 230 -14.63 -10.85 10.54
CA PHE A 230 -15.37 -11.84 11.31
C PHE A 230 -14.83 -12.00 12.74
N LEU A 231 -13.52 -12.19 12.88
CA LEU A 231 -12.86 -12.27 14.20
C LEU A 231 -13.00 -10.95 14.96
N GLY A 232 -12.89 -9.81 14.26
CA GLY A 232 -13.15 -8.49 14.81
C GLY A 232 -14.58 -8.35 15.34
N THR A 233 -15.59 -8.87 14.64
CA THR A 233 -16.98 -8.92 15.13
C THR A 233 -17.08 -9.76 16.40
N LEU A 234 -16.54 -10.98 16.42
CA LEU A 234 -16.60 -11.86 17.59
C LEU A 234 -15.93 -11.24 18.82
N GLN A 235 -14.74 -10.67 18.66
CA GLN A 235 -14.03 -10.00 19.73
C GLN A 235 -14.75 -8.71 20.17
N SER A 236 -15.31 -7.93 19.24
CA SER A 236 -16.09 -6.74 19.56
C SER A 236 -17.38 -7.09 20.30
N ILE A 237 -18.03 -8.21 19.99
CA ILE A 237 -19.18 -8.72 20.72
C ILE A 237 -18.78 -9.01 22.17
N ALA A 238 -17.67 -9.72 22.39
CA ALA A 238 -17.17 -10.00 23.73
C ALA A 238 -16.89 -8.72 24.53
N VAL A 239 -16.23 -7.73 23.93
CA VAL A 239 -15.99 -6.42 24.57
C VAL A 239 -17.31 -5.68 24.84
N THR A 240 -18.25 -5.70 23.90
CA THR A 240 -19.54 -5.01 24.05
C THR A 240 -20.38 -5.63 25.16
N PHE A 241 -20.39 -6.96 25.32
CA PHE A 241 -21.07 -7.61 26.44
C PHE A 241 -20.51 -7.20 27.80
N VAL A 242 -19.19 -6.97 27.89
CA VAL A 242 -18.54 -6.53 29.13
C VAL A 242 -18.79 -5.04 29.39
N MET A 243 -18.88 -4.21 28.35
CA MET A 243 -19.01 -2.76 28.49
C MET A 243 -20.47 -2.29 28.56
N GLU A 244 -21.37 -2.97 27.86
CA GLU A 244 -22.77 -2.58 27.67
C GLU A 244 -23.71 -3.65 28.22
N HIS A 245 -24.13 -3.45 29.46
CA HIS A 245 -24.95 -4.40 30.21
C HIS A 245 -26.44 -4.31 29.86
N LYS A 246 -26.87 -3.26 29.16
CA LYS A 246 -28.28 -3.02 28.82
C LYS A 246 -28.64 -3.70 27.49
N PRO A 247 -29.59 -4.64 27.46
CA PRO A 247 -30.03 -5.27 26.21
C PRO A 247 -30.60 -4.28 25.19
N SER A 248 -31.21 -3.18 25.66
CA SER A 248 -31.74 -2.12 24.80
C SER A 248 -30.66 -1.36 24.01
N ALA A 249 -29.39 -1.43 24.41
CA ALA A 249 -28.32 -0.81 23.63
C ALA A 249 -28.03 -1.57 22.33
N TRP A 250 -28.36 -2.87 22.28
CA TRP A 250 -28.19 -3.72 21.12
C TRP A 250 -29.30 -3.56 20.08
N THR A 251 -30.43 -2.94 20.44
CA THR A 251 -31.54 -2.76 19.50
C THR A 251 -31.21 -1.65 18.52
N ILE A 252 -30.94 -2.01 17.26
CA ILE A 252 -30.78 -1.06 16.16
C ILE A 252 -32.09 -0.99 15.37
N GLY A 253 -32.65 0.22 15.24
CA GLY A 253 -33.89 0.46 14.49
C GLY A 253 -33.63 0.54 12.98
N TRP A 254 -34.70 0.65 12.19
CA TRP A 254 -34.61 1.01 10.76
C TRP A 254 -34.43 2.53 10.61
N ASP A 255 -33.30 3.03 11.11
CA ASP A 255 -33.01 4.45 11.24
C ASP A 255 -31.59 4.80 10.73
N MET A 256 -31.14 6.02 11.05
CA MET A 256 -29.81 6.50 10.71
C MET A 256 -28.69 5.65 11.35
N ASN A 257 -28.95 4.96 12.47
CA ASN A 257 -27.96 4.09 13.11
C ASN A 257 -27.70 2.84 12.27
N LEU A 258 -28.74 2.23 11.70
CA LEU A 258 -28.59 1.11 10.78
C LEU A 258 -27.86 1.53 9.51
N LEU A 259 -28.22 2.68 8.93
CA LEU A 259 -27.53 3.22 7.76
C LEU A 259 -26.05 3.50 8.06
N ALA A 260 -25.75 4.08 9.23
CA ALA A 260 -24.39 4.33 9.68
C ALA A 260 -23.60 3.02 9.80
N ALA A 261 -24.14 2.01 10.50
CA ALA A 261 -23.49 0.72 10.64
C ALA A 261 -23.27 0.01 9.29
N ALA A 262 -24.25 0.06 8.39
CA ALA A 262 -24.15 -0.56 7.07
C ALA A 262 -23.12 0.14 6.19
N TYR A 263 -23.15 1.47 6.09
CA TYR A 263 -22.17 2.25 5.33
C TYR A 263 -20.75 2.06 5.89
N ALA A 264 -20.60 2.15 7.22
CA ALA A 264 -19.35 1.91 7.93
C ALA A 264 -18.76 0.54 7.60
N GLY A 265 -19.60 -0.49 7.65
CA GLY A 265 -19.19 -1.87 7.42
C GLY A 265 -18.80 -2.11 5.97
N ILE A 266 -19.67 -1.74 5.04
CA ILE A 266 -19.48 -2.04 3.61
C ILE A 266 -18.34 -1.21 3.02
N VAL A 267 -18.37 0.12 3.22
CA VAL A 267 -17.42 1.03 2.59
C VAL A 267 -16.12 1.11 3.39
N SER A 268 -16.21 1.45 4.68
CA SER A 268 -15.03 1.78 5.49
C SER A 268 -14.35 0.59 6.15
N SER A 269 -14.93 -0.60 6.11
CA SER A 269 -14.28 -1.82 6.62
C SER A 269 -14.08 -2.85 5.52
N SER A 270 -15.10 -3.27 4.79
CA SER A 270 -14.94 -4.29 3.74
C SER A 270 -14.15 -3.80 2.55
N ILE A 271 -14.71 -2.86 1.78
CA ILE A 271 -14.07 -2.35 0.57
C ILE A 271 -12.73 -1.72 0.94
N ALA A 272 -12.70 -0.92 2.01
CA ALA A 272 -11.47 -0.24 2.41
C ALA A 272 -10.37 -1.22 2.83
N TYR A 273 -10.61 -2.18 3.74
CA TYR A 273 -9.55 -3.10 4.17
C TYR A 273 -9.08 -3.99 3.02
N TYR A 274 -9.99 -4.40 2.14
CA TYR A 274 -9.66 -5.15 0.92
C TYR A 274 -8.74 -4.34 -0.01
N VAL A 275 -9.17 -3.14 -0.42
CA VAL A 275 -8.41 -2.29 -1.35
C VAL A 275 -7.09 -1.84 -0.72
N GLN A 276 -7.09 -1.47 0.56
CA GLN A 276 -5.86 -1.15 1.31
C GLN A 276 -4.89 -2.32 1.27
N GLY A 277 -5.35 -3.55 1.53
CA GLY A 277 -4.49 -4.72 1.48
C GLY A 277 -3.97 -5.04 0.07
N LEU A 278 -4.76 -4.83 -0.98
CA LEU A 278 -4.25 -4.94 -2.37
C LEU A 278 -3.14 -3.92 -2.67
N VAL A 279 -3.31 -2.67 -2.24
CA VAL A 279 -2.28 -1.63 -2.40
C VAL A 279 -1.07 -1.93 -1.51
N MET A 280 -1.31 -2.45 -0.30
CA MET A 280 -0.31 -2.88 0.68
C MET A 280 0.65 -3.91 0.09
N GLN A 281 0.13 -4.97 -0.55
CA GLN A 281 0.95 -5.98 -1.20
C GLN A 281 1.89 -5.38 -2.26
N LYS A 282 1.41 -4.39 -3.02
CA LYS A 282 2.15 -3.80 -4.15
C LYS A 282 3.11 -2.68 -3.76
N ARG A 283 2.74 -1.84 -2.79
CA ARG A 283 3.45 -0.59 -2.48
C ARG A 283 3.96 -0.51 -1.03
N GLY A 284 3.53 -1.42 -0.17
CA GLY A 284 3.90 -1.49 1.24
C GLY A 284 3.11 -0.57 2.17
N PRO A 285 3.29 -0.72 3.50
CA PRO A 285 2.46 -0.06 4.52
C PRO A 285 2.62 1.44 4.58
N VAL A 286 3.86 1.92 4.49
CA VAL A 286 4.15 3.36 4.49
C VAL A 286 3.45 4.09 3.34
N PHE A 287 3.33 3.44 2.17
CA PHE A 287 2.61 4.03 1.03
C PHE A 287 1.13 4.16 1.32
N VAL A 288 0.49 3.12 1.85
CA VAL A 288 -0.95 3.11 2.17
C VAL A 288 -1.27 4.17 3.23
N THR A 289 -0.50 4.22 4.31
CA THR A 289 -0.77 5.14 5.42
C THR A 289 -0.48 6.60 5.09
N ALA A 290 0.43 6.88 4.15
CA ALA A 290 0.73 8.25 3.72
C ALA A 290 -0.52 9.01 3.28
N PHE A 291 -1.52 8.34 2.68
CA PHE A 291 -2.77 8.96 2.22
C PHE A 291 -3.75 9.32 3.35
N SER A 292 -3.54 8.89 4.59
CA SER A 292 -4.48 9.12 5.69
C SER A 292 -4.83 10.60 5.90
N PRO A 293 -3.88 11.55 5.87
CA PRO A 293 -4.18 12.98 6.05
C PRO A 293 -4.98 13.60 4.89
N LEU A 294 -5.06 12.95 3.73
CA LEU A 294 -5.89 13.43 2.62
C LEU A 294 -7.39 13.38 2.95
N MET A 295 -7.82 12.45 3.82
CA MET A 295 -9.20 12.41 4.34
C MET A 295 -9.60 13.77 4.95
N MET A 296 -8.69 14.40 5.69
CA MET A 296 -8.94 15.69 6.33
C MET A 296 -9.19 16.81 5.33
N ILE A 297 -8.40 16.85 4.24
CA ILE A 297 -8.59 17.82 3.16
C ILE A 297 -9.98 17.62 2.53
N ILE A 298 -10.34 16.37 2.23
CA ILE A 298 -11.63 16.04 1.62
C ILE A 298 -12.78 16.43 2.56
N VAL A 299 -12.70 16.11 3.85
CA VAL A 299 -13.70 16.48 4.86
C VAL A 299 -13.85 18.00 4.95
N ALA A 300 -12.75 18.76 4.98
CA ALA A 300 -12.81 20.22 5.05
C ALA A 300 -13.46 20.84 3.79
N ILE A 301 -13.16 20.30 2.61
CA ILE A 301 -13.77 20.75 1.34
C ILE A 301 -15.26 20.40 1.32
N MET A 302 -15.63 19.16 1.65
CA MET A 302 -17.02 18.71 1.70
C MET A 302 -17.83 19.47 2.77
N GLY A 303 -17.25 19.70 3.96
CA GLY A 303 -17.86 20.50 5.02
C GLY A 303 -18.08 21.94 4.57
N SER A 304 -17.14 22.52 3.83
CA SER A 304 -17.36 23.82 3.21
C SER A 304 -18.53 23.78 2.22
N PHE A 305 -18.55 22.86 1.25
CA PHE A 305 -19.59 22.77 0.22
C PHE A 305 -20.99 22.31 0.69
N ILE A 306 -21.09 21.54 1.76
CA ILE A 306 -22.38 20.96 2.20
C ILE A 306 -22.91 21.70 3.42
N LEU A 307 -22.03 22.08 4.36
CA LEU A 307 -22.40 22.73 5.63
C LEU A 307 -22.11 24.24 5.62
N ALA A 308 -21.65 24.81 4.50
CA ALA A 308 -21.22 26.21 4.39
C ALA A 308 -20.14 26.59 5.43
N GLU A 309 -19.32 25.62 5.84
CA GLU A 309 -18.24 25.87 6.80
C GLU A 309 -17.15 26.77 6.19
N LYS A 310 -16.71 27.74 6.97
CA LYS A 310 -15.65 28.67 6.60
C LYS A 310 -14.30 27.96 6.60
N ILE A 311 -13.56 28.08 5.51
CA ILE A 311 -12.18 27.61 5.43
C ILE A 311 -11.24 28.68 5.99
N TYR A 312 -10.40 28.28 6.95
CA TYR A 312 -9.39 29.14 7.55
C TYR A 312 -8.08 29.06 6.77
N LEU A 313 -7.25 30.11 6.85
CA LEU A 313 -5.92 30.16 6.23
C LEU A 313 -5.03 28.97 6.61
N GLY A 314 -5.09 28.51 7.87
CA GLY A 314 -4.39 27.32 8.33
C GLY A 314 -4.85 26.04 7.62
N GLY A 315 -6.13 25.97 7.25
CA GLY A 315 -6.71 24.94 6.41
C GLY A 315 -6.02 24.83 5.05
N VAL A 316 -5.85 25.96 4.37
CA VAL A 316 -5.25 26.05 3.04
C VAL A 316 -3.75 25.75 3.08
N LEU A 317 -3.00 26.42 3.96
CA LEU A 317 -1.56 26.21 4.10
C LEU A 317 -1.23 24.78 4.56
N GLY A 318 -2.00 24.26 5.52
CA GLY A 318 -1.87 22.87 5.96
C GLY A 318 -2.16 21.88 4.84
N GLY A 319 -3.19 22.12 4.04
CA GLY A 319 -3.50 21.33 2.84
C GLY A 319 -2.36 21.31 1.81
N ILE A 320 -1.75 22.46 1.53
CA ILE A 320 -0.57 22.57 0.63
C ILE A 320 0.59 21.73 1.17
N LEU A 321 0.89 21.83 2.48
CA LEU A 321 1.95 21.05 3.11
C LEU A 321 1.68 19.53 3.07
N ILE A 322 0.43 19.11 3.30
CA ILE A 322 0.03 17.69 3.17
C ILE A 322 0.33 17.19 1.75
N VAL A 323 -0.09 17.93 0.72
CA VAL A 323 0.11 17.56 -0.69
C VAL A 323 1.60 17.51 -1.04
N ALA A 324 2.38 18.50 -0.60
CA ALA A 324 3.83 18.53 -0.83
C ALA A 324 4.55 17.35 -0.15
N GLY A 325 4.22 17.05 1.11
CA GLY A 325 4.79 15.93 1.83
C GLY A 325 4.39 14.58 1.22
N LEU A 326 3.12 14.43 0.81
CA LEU A 326 2.62 13.27 0.09
C LEU A 326 3.41 13.06 -1.20
N TYR A 327 3.57 14.11 -2.01
CA TYR A 327 4.35 14.04 -3.24
C TYR A 327 5.78 13.54 -2.98
N ALA A 328 6.46 14.06 -1.95
CA ALA A 328 7.81 13.62 -1.59
C ALA A 328 7.87 12.13 -1.19
N VAL A 329 6.92 11.65 -0.37
CA VAL A 329 6.82 10.23 0.00
C VAL A 329 6.57 9.34 -1.21
N LEU A 330 5.61 9.74 -2.05
CA LEU A 330 5.21 8.99 -3.25
C LEU A 330 6.33 8.95 -4.28
N TRP A 331 7.06 10.06 -4.46
CA TRP A 331 8.25 10.13 -5.31
C TRP A 331 9.35 9.19 -4.80
N GLY A 332 9.62 9.19 -3.50
CA GLY A 332 10.59 8.29 -2.86
C GLY A 332 10.23 6.81 -3.05
N LYS A 333 8.95 6.44 -2.89
CA LYS A 333 8.44 5.08 -3.12
C LYS A 333 8.42 4.69 -4.60
N TYR A 334 8.06 5.62 -5.49
CA TYR A 334 8.07 5.39 -6.93
C TYR A 334 9.48 5.05 -7.44
N LYS A 335 10.49 5.81 -6.99
CA LYS A 335 11.88 5.58 -7.41
C LYS A 335 12.46 4.29 -6.82
N GLU A 336 12.04 3.89 -5.62
CA GLU A 336 12.37 2.57 -5.06
C GLU A 336 11.75 1.43 -5.88
N HIS A 337 10.49 1.57 -6.31
CA HIS A 337 9.82 0.57 -7.13
C HIS A 337 10.48 0.41 -8.51
N LYS A 338 10.84 1.52 -9.15
CA LYS A 338 11.57 1.50 -10.43
C LYS A 338 12.90 0.77 -10.34
N GLU A 339 13.63 0.92 -9.25
CA GLU A 339 14.89 0.21 -9.07
C GLU A 339 14.68 -1.28 -8.82
N LYS A 340 13.67 -1.66 -8.03
CA LYS A 340 13.31 -3.08 -7.88
C LYS A 340 12.93 -3.73 -9.21
N GLU A 341 12.16 -3.02 -10.05
CA GLU A 341 11.87 -3.46 -11.43
C GLU A 341 13.16 -3.57 -12.26
N ALA A 342 14.04 -2.56 -12.19
CA ALA A 342 15.30 -2.54 -12.92
C ALA A 342 16.36 -3.52 -12.39
N GLU A 343 16.24 -4.03 -11.15
CA GLU A 343 17.07 -5.10 -10.57
C GLU A 343 16.51 -6.49 -10.89
N THR A 344 15.22 -6.64 -11.17
CA THR A 344 14.62 -7.91 -11.63
C THR A 344 14.80 -8.18 -13.14
N ILE A 345 15.06 -7.13 -13.93
CA ILE A 345 15.29 -7.22 -15.39
C ILE A 345 16.74 -7.61 -15.80
N PRO A 346 17.84 -7.36 -15.04
CA PRO A 346 19.21 -7.66 -15.50
C PRO A 346 19.64 -9.11 -15.32
N GLU A 347 18.98 -9.92 -14.50
CA GLU A 347 19.35 -11.34 -14.32
C GLU A 347 18.86 -12.22 -15.47
N ALA A 348 17.68 -11.96 -16.03
CA ALA A 348 17.15 -12.75 -17.15
C ALA A 348 17.83 -12.47 -18.50
N VAL A 349 18.64 -11.41 -18.61
CA VAL A 349 19.38 -11.06 -19.85
C VAL A 349 20.88 -11.34 -19.71
N LYS A 350 21.41 -11.53 -18.49
CA LYS A 350 22.83 -11.87 -18.29
C LYS A 350 23.15 -13.37 -18.34
N GLU A 351 22.16 -14.25 -18.27
CA GLU A 351 22.39 -15.70 -18.48
C GLU A 351 22.51 -16.11 -19.95
N ASN A 352 22.27 -15.21 -20.91
CA ASN A 352 22.38 -15.50 -22.36
C ASN A 352 23.50 -14.71 -23.07
N GLY A 353 24.53 -14.25 -22.35
CA GLY A 353 25.61 -13.42 -22.91
C GLY A 353 27.04 -13.96 -22.79
N GLU A 354 27.27 -15.07 -22.08
CA GLU A 354 28.65 -15.55 -21.78
C GLU A 354 28.79 -17.07 -21.92
N ASN A 355 28.28 -17.68 -23.01
CA ASN A 355 28.56 -19.09 -23.30
C ASN A 355 28.62 -19.44 -24.80
N ASP A 356 29.14 -18.54 -25.65
CA ASP A 356 29.26 -18.78 -27.10
C ASP A 356 30.70 -18.86 -27.63
N ASN A 357 31.68 -19.15 -26.76
CA ASN A 357 33.09 -19.32 -27.18
C ASN A 357 33.66 -20.73 -26.92
N THR A 358 32.83 -21.71 -26.55
CA THR A 358 33.30 -23.11 -26.34
C THR A 358 32.65 -24.10 -27.31
N ALA A 359 31.51 -23.76 -27.92
CA ALA A 359 30.87 -24.60 -28.94
C ALA A 359 31.56 -24.51 -30.33
N GLY A 360 32.12 -23.33 -30.67
CA GLY A 360 32.83 -23.13 -31.94
C GLY A 360 34.17 -23.86 -32.04
N MET A 361 34.93 -23.98 -30.94
CA MET A 361 36.20 -24.71 -30.94
C MET A 361 36.04 -26.24 -30.98
N ILE A 362 34.91 -26.79 -30.51
CA ILE A 362 34.68 -28.24 -30.55
C ILE A 362 34.27 -28.68 -31.97
N GLN A 363 33.48 -27.86 -32.69
CA GLN A 363 33.11 -28.16 -34.08
C GLN A 363 34.29 -28.03 -35.07
N GLU A 364 35.22 -27.09 -34.86
CA GLU A 364 36.43 -27.00 -35.70
C GLU A 364 37.44 -28.13 -35.43
N ILE A 365 37.51 -28.64 -34.19
CA ILE A 365 38.39 -29.78 -33.85
C ILE A 365 37.80 -31.10 -34.37
N GLU A 366 36.47 -31.31 -34.31
CA GLU A 366 35.83 -32.48 -34.91
C GLU A 366 35.91 -32.46 -36.44
N ALA A 367 35.70 -31.29 -37.08
CA ALA A 367 35.83 -31.16 -38.53
C ALA A 367 37.26 -31.38 -39.03
N ASN A 368 38.29 -30.94 -38.29
CA ASN A 368 39.69 -31.21 -38.66
C ASN A 368 40.07 -32.69 -38.47
N ASN A 369 39.58 -33.34 -37.42
CA ASN A 369 39.85 -34.77 -37.19
C ASN A 369 39.16 -35.67 -38.23
N ASP A 370 37.96 -35.31 -38.70
CA ASP A 370 37.26 -36.06 -39.75
C ASP A 370 37.91 -35.88 -41.14
N ILE A 371 38.43 -34.68 -41.44
CA ILE A 371 39.19 -34.44 -42.68
C ILE A 371 40.52 -35.19 -42.67
N GLU A 372 41.19 -35.30 -41.52
CA GLU A 372 42.46 -36.02 -41.39
C GLU A 372 42.27 -37.55 -41.40
N MET A 373 41.15 -38.07 -40.86
CA MET A 373 40.77 -39.49 -40.98
C MET A 373 40.39 -39.87 -42.43
N GLN A 374 39.65 -39.03 -43.15
CA GLN A 374 39.33 -39.28 -44.56
C GLN A 374 40.57 -39.22 -45.48
N ARG A 375 41.52 -38.32 -45.18
CA ARG A 375 42.79 -38.23 -45.94
C ARG A 375 43.70 -39.45 -45.74
N ASN A 376 43.67 -40.07 -44.55
CA ASN A 376 44.43 -41.28 -44.26
C ASN A 376 43.79 -42.57 -44.81
N GLN A 377 42.46 -42.61 -44.98
CA GLN A 377 41.78 -43.73 -45.66
C GLN A 377 41.92 -43.69 -47.19
N ALA A 378 42.05 -42.52 -47.80
CA ALA A 378 42.26 -42.38 -49.24
C ALA A 378 43.66 -42.81 -49.72
N ASN A 379 44.65 -42.91 -48.81
CA ASN A 379 46.03 -43.31 -49.13
C ASN A 379 46.28 -44.83 -49.15
N ASN A 380 45.27 -45.68 -48.91
CA ASN A 380 45.44 -47.14 -48.79
C ASN A 380 44.72 -47.97 -49.88
N VAL A 381 44.41 -47.39 -51.04
CA VAL A 381 43.91 -48.16 -52.19
C VAL A 381 45.01 -48.30 -53.24
N SER A 382 45.57 -49.49 -53.31
CA SER A 382 46.45 -49.96 -54.38
C SER A 382 45.68 -50.02 -55.73
N LEU A 383 46.17 -49.30 -56.74
CA LEU A 383 45.76 -49.45 -58.14
C LEU A 383 46.92 -50.03 -58.97
N PRO A 384 46.62 -50.89 -59.97
CA PRO A 384 47.62 -51.70 -60.66
C PRO A 384 48.42 -50.90 -61.70
N ALA A 385 49.67 -51.33 -61.88
CA ALA A 385 50.61 -50.76 -62.84
C ALA A 385 50.22 -51.04 -64.30
N VAL A 386 50.17 -49.99 -65.13
CA VAL A 386 50.35 -50.08 -66.58
C VAL A 386 51.15 -48.86 -67.04
N ALA A 387 52.30 -49.11 -67.65
CA ALA A 387 53.22 -48.12 -68.21
C ALA A 387 52.72 -47.60 -69.56
N ILE A 388 52.94 -46.31 -69.87
CA ILE A 388 53.15 -45.74 -71.21
C ILE A 388 53.97 -44.43 -71.08
N THR A 389 54.79 -44.22 -72.10
CA THR A 389 55.98 -43.38 -72.35
C THR A 389 55.92 -41.84 -72.19
N VAL A 390 57.13 -41.27 -71.96
CA VAL A 390 57.55 -39.84 -71.93
C VAL A 390 57.44 -39.17 -73.32
N PRO A 391 57.42 -37.82 -73.46
CA PRO A 391 58.67 -37.08 -73.61
C PRO A 391 58.76 -35.69 -72.92
N ILE A 392 60.02 -35.24 -72.83
CA ILE A 392 60.61 -34.07 -72.16
C ILE A 392 60.39 -32.75 -72.91
N SER A 393 60.28 -31.61 -72.20
CA SER A 393 60.75 -30.27 -72.64
C SER A 393 60.77 -29.32 -71.41
N GLN A 394 61.93 -29.10 -70.77
CA GLN A 394 62.94 -28.04 -71.00
C GLN A 394 62.69 -26.76 -70.17
N ALA A 395 63.68 -26.44 -69.31
CA ALA A 395 63.75 -25.24 -68.47
C ALA A 395 64.29 -24.02 -69.23
N PRO A 396 64.14 -22.79 -68.68
CA PRO A 396 65.32 -22.07 -68.18
C PRO A 396 65.06 -21.40 -66.81
N MET A 397 65.96 -21.57 -65.85
CA MET A 397 67.08 -20.66 -65.47
C MET A 397 66.66 -19.25 -64.99
N VAL A 398 66.69 -19.04 -63.66
CA VAL A 398 67.72 -18.30 -62.88
C VAL A 398 67.55 -16.78 -62.93
N ALA A 399 67.28 -16.17 -61.77
CA ALA A 399 68.00 -14.99 -61.29
C ALA A 399 67.89 -14.92 -59.75
N MET A 400 69.07 -14.93 -59.14
CA MET A 400 69.36 -14.79 -57.72
C MET A 400 69.72 -13.32 -57.42
N GLU A 401 69.90 -13.00 -56.14
CA GLU A 401 70.37 -11.73 -55.53
C GLU A 401 69.28 -10.76 -55.08
N ALA A 402 69.34 -10.12 -53.91
CA ALA A 402 70.20 -10.18 -52.72
C ALA A 402 69.51 -9.27 -51.65
N PRO A 403 69.95 -9.29 -50.38
CA PRO A 403 69.11 -8.85 -49.26
C PRO A 403 69.50 -7.50 -48.62
N ARG A 404 68.58 -7.00 -47.77
CA ARG A 404 68.70 -6.03 -46.65
C ARG A 404 68.82 -4.53 -46.95
N ALA A 405 67.87 -3.76 -46.40
CA ALA A 405 68.12 -2.88 -45.25
C ALA A 405 66.81 -2.72 -44.45
#